data_AF-A0A662HCB3-F1
#
_entry.id   AF-A0A662HCB3-F1
#
_cell.length_a   1.000
_cell.length_b   1.000
_cell.length_c   1.000
_cell.angle_alpha   90.00
_cell.angle_beta   90.00
_cell.angle_gamma   90.00
#
_symmetry.space_group_name_H-M   'P 1'
#
loop_
_entity.id
_entity.type
_entity.pdbx_description
1 polymer ?
#
loop_
_entity_poly.entity_id
_entity_poly.type
_entity_poly.pdbx_seq_one_letter_code
_entity_poly.pdbx_strand_id
1 'polypeptide(L)' 'MRVCSLFSGGKDSTYALHWAWLNGFDVKCLITIVPQSYDSLMFHRPALEFTPLQARALN' A
#
# COMPACT_ATOMS: atom_id res chain seq x y z
N MET A 1 9.63 -13.56 -8.05
CA MET A 1 8.24 -13.48 -8.56
C MET A 1 7.83 -12.01 -8.63
N ARG A 2 7.16 -11.57 -9.70
CA ARG A 2 6.68 -10.18 -9.82
C ARG A 2 5.32 -10.02 -9.14
N VAL A 3 5.19 -9.01 -8.30
CA VAL A 3 3.97 -8.74 -7.53
C VAL A 3 3.65 -7.25 -7.50
N CYS A 4 2.42 -6.94 -7.13
CA CYS A 4 2.05 -5.60 -6.68
C CYS A 4 1.52 -5.68 -5.25
N SER A 5 1.80 -4.64 -4.46
CA SER A 5 1.39 -4.58 -3.05
C SER A 5 0.16 -3.72 -2.89
N LEU A 6 -0.89 -4.25 -2.26
CA LEU A 6 -2.01 -3.43 -1.80
C LEU A 6 -1.51 -2.51 -0.68
N PHE A 7 -1.59 -1.21 -0.90
CA PHE A 7 -0.93 -0.21 -0.09
C PHE A 7 -1.92 0.88 0.32
N SER A 8 -2.26 0.91 1.61
CA SER A 8 -3.13 1.95 2.19
C SER A 8 -2.35 3.07 2.85
N GLY A 9 -1.03 2.94 2.97
CA GLY A 9 -0.16 3.86 3.71
C GLY A 9 -0.12 3.62 5.21
N GLY A 10 -1.00 2.75 5.72
CA GLY A 10 -0.99 2.32 7.12
C GLY A 10 0.12 1.32 7.43
N LYS A 11 0.42 1.17 8.73
CA LYS A 11 1.50 0.34 9.25
C LYS A 11 1.52 -1.10 8.68
N ASP A 12 0.35 -1.73 8.54
CA ASP A 12 0.25 -3.14 8.16
C ASP A 12 0.55 -3.31 6.66
N SER A 13 0.09 -2.38 5.82
CA SER A 13 0.40 -2.38 4.39
C SER A 13 1.87 -2.05 4.10
N THR A 14 2.47 -1.16 4.91
CA THR A 14 3.91 -0.87 4.87
C THR A 14 4.74 -2.06 5.32
N TYR A 15 4.32 -2.76 6.36
CA TYR A 15 4.98 -3.97 6.82
C TYR A 15 4.87 -5.10 5.79
N ALA A 16 3.70 -5.30 5.16
CA ALA A 16 3.51 -6.29 4.10
C ALA A 16 4.43 -6.02 2.90
N LEU A 17 4.58 -4.75 2.51
CA LEU A 17 5.54 -4.34 1.49
C LEU A 17 6.99 -4.67 1.90
N HIS A 18 7.38 -4.31 3.13
CA HIS A 18 8.72 -4.59 3.65
C HIS A 18 9.02 -6.08 3.73
N TRP A 19 8.04 -6.88 4.18
CA TRP A 19 8.13 -8.33 4.22
C TRP A 19 8.30 -8.91 2.82
N ALA A 20 7.53 -8.45 1.83
CA ALA A 20 7.67 -8.90 0.44
C ALA A 20 9.07 -8.56 -0.10
N TRP A 21 9.58 -7.37 0.19
CA TRP A 21 10.94 -6.99 -0.19
C TRP A 21 12.01 -7.90 0.44
N LEU A 22 11.93 -8.16 1.75
CA LEU A 22 12.85 -9.06 2.46
C LEU A 22 12.83 -10.50 1.92
N ASN A 23 11.69 -10.95 1.39
CA ASN A 23 11.55 -12.29 0.79
C ASN A 23 11.96 -12.33 -0.70
N GLY A 24 12.56 -11.26 -1.23
CA GLY A 24 13.06 -11.22 -2.61
C GLY A 24 11.98 -11.14 -3.68
N PHE A 25 10.77 -10.69 -3.32
CA PHE A 25 9.73 -10.41 -4.31
C PHE A 25 10.10 -9.15 -5.11
N ASP A 26 9.84 -9.21 -6.42
CA ASP A 26 10.05 -8.08 -7.32
C ASP A 26 8.76 -7.24 -7.33
N VAL A 27 8.63 -6.35 -6.34
CA VAL A 27 7.46 -5.49 -6.17
C VAL A 27 7.48 -4.38 -7.23
N LYS A 28 6.56 -4.47 -8.20
CA LYS A 28 6.53 -3.55 -9.35
C LYS A 28 5.62 -2.35 -9.17
N CYS A 29 4.63 -2.46 -8.29
CA CYS A 29 3.70 -1.37 -8.06
C CYS A 29 3.08 -1.40 -6.67
N LEU A 30 2.71 -0.22 -6.18
CA LEU A 30 1.85 -0.04 -5.02
C LEU A 30 0.45 0.29 -5.53
N ILE A 31 -0.56 -0.36 -4.98
CA ILE A 31 -1.96 -0.21 -5.38
C ILE A 31 -2.76 0.30 -4.19
N THR A 32 -3.27 1.52 -4.29
CA THR A 32 -4.14 2.11 -3.28
C THR A 32 -5.59 2.09 -3.76
N ILE A 33 -6.48 1.49 -2.97
CA ILE A 33 -7.92 1.48 -3.23
C ILE A 33 -8.55 2.64 -2.48
N VAL A 34 -9.30 3.48 -3.20
CA VAL A 34 -10.03 4.62 -2.65
C VAL A 34 -11.52 4.25 -2.58
N PRO A 35 -12.03 3.75 -1.44
CA PRO A 35 -13.42 3.29 -1.34
C PRO A 35 -14.38 4.47 -1.37
N GLN A 36 -15.49 4.44 -2.11
CA GLN A 36 -16.40 5.60 -2.19
C GLN A 36 -16.95 6.06 -0.83
N SER A 37 -17.29 5.12 0.05
CA SER A 37 -17.76 5.40 1.41
C SER A 37 -16.60 5.61 2.39
N TYR A 38 -16.79 6.54 3.32
CA TYR A 38 -15.86 6.73 4.43
C TYR A 38 -15.94 5.59 5.46
N ASP A 39 -17.12 5.00 5.62
CA ASP A 39 -17.41 3.89 6.55
C ASP A 39 -17.17 2.52 5.92
N SER A 40 -16.20 2.45 4.99
CA SER A 40 -15.83 1.19 4.35
C SER A 40 -15.33 0.18 5.38
N LEU A 41 -16.02 -0.95 5.49
CA LEU A 41 -15.63 -2.05 6.38
C LEU A 41 -14.45 -2.88 5.84
N MET A 42 -14.18 -2.79 4.53
CA MET A 42 -13.19 -3.64 3.86
C MET A 42 -11.88 -2.92 3.58
N PHE A 43 -11.95 -1.69 3.08
CA PHE A 43 -10.76 -0.91 2.69
C PHE A 43 -10.55 0.28 3.62
N HIS A 44 -9.29 0.54 3.94
CA HIS A 44 -8.86 1.73 4.66
C HIS A 44 -9.18 2.99 3.85
N ARG A 45 -9.67 4.04 4.51
CA ARG A 45 -10.00 5.34 3.90
C ARG A 45 -9.22 6.54 4.48
N PRO A 46 -8.91 6.61 5.78
CA PRO A 46 -8.19 7.75 6.33
C PRO A 46 -6.84 7.97 5.63
N ALA A 47 -6.45 9.23 5.42
CA ALA A 47 -5.09 9.60 5.01
C ALA A 47 -4.59 9.00 3.66
N LEU A 48 -5.47 8.47 2.81
CA LEU A 48 -5.08 7.89 1.52
C LEU A 48 -4.41 8.90 0.59
N GLU A 49 -4.70 10.20 0.74
CA GLU A 49 -4.08 11.30 0.01
C GLU A 49 -2.56 11.41 0.21
N PHE A 50 -2.02 10.80 1.28
CA PHE A 50 -0.59 10.77 1.55
C PHE A 50 0.12 9.54 0.95
N THR A 51 -0.62 8.54 0.46
CA THR A 51 -0.02 7.36 -0.20
C THR A 51 0.88 7.71 -1.40
N PRO A 52 0.61 8.75 -2.23
CA PRO A 52 1.55 9.16 -3.27
C PRO A 52 2.86 9.75 -2.73
N LEU A 53 2.84 10.39 -1.56
CA LEU A 53 4.07 10.88 -0.90
C LEU A 53 4.92 9.71 -0.42
N GLN A 54 4.30 8.71 0.20
CA GLN A 54 4.98 7.49 0.63
C GLN A 54 5.54 6.72 -0.57
N ALA A 55 4.78 6.59 -1.66
CA ALA A 55 5.25 5.95 -2.89
C ALA A 55 6.48 6.66 -3.47
N ARG A 56 6.52 8.00 -3.44
CA ARG A 56 7.71 8.77 -3.85
C ARG A 56 8.91 8.56 -2.93
N ALA A 57 8.70 8.38 -1.63
CA ALA A 57 9.78 8.15 -0.66
C ALA A 57 10.38 6.74 -0.74
N LEU A 58 9.63 5.78 -1.31
CA LEU A 58 10.04 4.38 -1.48
C LEU A 58 10.74 4.11 -2.83
N ASN A 59 10.79 5.12 -3.70
CA ASN A 59 11.38 5.05 -5.04
C ASN A 59 12.82 5.58 -5.04
#